data_AF-A0A2X0N832-F1
#
_entry.id   AF-A0A2X0N832-F1
#
_cell.length_a   1.000
_cell.length_b   1.000
_cell.length_c   1.000
_cell.angle_alpha   90.00
_cell.angle_beta   90.00
_cell.angle_gamma   90.00
#
_symmetry.space_group_name_H-M   'P 1'
#
loop_
_entity.id
_entity.type
_entity.pdbx_description
1 polymer ?
#
loop_
_entity_poly.entity_id
_entity_poly.type
_entity_poly.pdbx_seq_one_letter_code
_entity_poly.pdbx_strand_id
1 'polypeptide(L)'
;MLRPSASGINGGSRLCLGWQDLARYESAALLATILRDFDFAPSYSEVQMLPTENAPRYASSITLPMLEPLMVVAMPHKRSTQ
;
A
#
# COMPACT_ATOMS: atom_id res chain seq x y z
N MET A 1 22.20 -1.79 13.62
CA MET A 1 21.40 -0.84 12.82
C MET A 1 20.94 -1.57 11.56
N LEU A 2 19.76 -2.20 11.60
CA LEU A 2 19.26 -3.03 10.50
C LEU A 2 18.73 -2.13 9.39
N ARG A 3 19.42 -2.10 8.24
CA ARG A 3 18.92 -1.43 7.03
C ARG A 3 17.76 -2.26 6.48
N PRO A 4 16.59 -1.67 6.17
CA PRO A 4 15.58 -2.36 5.41
C PRO A 4 16.13 -2.66 4.01
N SER A 5 16.21 -3.94 3.64
CA SER A 5 16.60 -4.38 2.30
C SER A 5 15.50 -3.99 1.31
N ALA A 6 15.77 -2.92 0.55
CA ALA A 6 14.89 -2.32 -0.44
C ALA A 6 14.84 -3.13 -1.75
N SER A 7 14.29 -4.36 -1.72
CA SER A 7 14.17 -5.19 -2.92
C SER A 7 12.97 -4.86 -3.80
N GLY A 8 12.11 -3.90 -3.40
CA GLY A 8 10.87 -3.57 -4.11
C GLY A 8 11.05 -2.69 -5.35
N ILE A 9 12.31 -2.33 -5.68
CA ILE A 9 12.60 -1.25 -6.60
C ILE A 9 13.99 -1.49 -7.15
N ASN A 10 14.07 -1.61 -8.47
CA ASN A 10 15.27 -1.87 -9.24
C ASN A 10 16.54 -1.17 -8.69
N GLY A 11 17.71 -1.79 -8.86
CA GLY A 11 19.01 -1.25 -8.44
C GLY A 11 19.86 -0.70 -9.59
N GLY A 12 20.97 -0.03 -9.27
CA GLY A 12 21.96 0.43 -10.24
C GLY A 12 21.44 1.53 -11.17
N SER A 13 21.75 1.46 -12.46
CA SER A 13 21.35 2.46 -13.46
C SER A 13 19.84 2.56 -13.71
N ARG A 14 19.06 1.62 -13.18
CA ARG A 14 17.59 1.58 -13.28
C ARG A 14 16.89 1.87 -11.95
N LEU A 15 17.59 2.49 -11.00
CA LEU A 15 16.99 2.88 -9.74
C LEU A 15 15.78 3.78 -9.99
N CYS A 16 14.65 3.48 -9.34
CA CYS A 16 13.47 4.32 -9.45
C CYS A 16 13.75 5.68 -8.82
N LEU A 17 13.88 6.69 -9.69
CA LEU A 17 14.17 8.06 -9.28
C LEU A 17 13.06 8.64 -8.40
N GLY A 18 11.80 8.24 -8.64
CA GLY A 18 10.65 8.72 -7.90
C GLY A 18 10.45 8.08 -6.53
N TRP A 19 11.17 7.02 -6.17
CA TRP A 19 10.91 6.34 -4.90
C TRP A 19 11.44 7.07 -3.68
N GLN A 20 12.68 7.58 -3.75
CA GLN A 20 13.38 8.07 -2.57
C GLN A 20 12.66 9.25 -1.92
N ASP A 21 12.09 10.13 -2.75
CA ASP A 21 11.39 11.32 -2.30
C ASP A 21 9.89 11.22 -2.60
N LEU A 22 9.48 11.20 -3.87
CA LEU A 22 8.06 11.37 -4.24
C LEU A 22 7.15 10.27 -3.68
N ALA A 23 7.40 9.01 -4.05
CA ALA A 23 6.53 7.90 -3.64
C ALA A 23 6.51 7.75 -2.12
N ARG A 24 7.64 8.01 -1.45
CA ARG A 24 7.74 7.93 0.01
C ARG A 24 6.94 9.04 0.69
N TYR A 25 7.07 10.28 0.25
CA TYR A 25 6.33 11.41 0.82
C TYR A 25 4.83 11.28 0.54
N GLU A 26 4.43 10.93 -0.67
CA GLU A 26 3.02 10.72 -1.02
C GLU A 26 2.39 9.59 -0.21
N SER A 27 3.08 8.44 -0.10
CA SER A 27 2.60 7.32 0.69
C SER A 27 2.48 7.68 2.17
N ALA A 28 3.48 8.36 2.73
CA ALA A 28 3.46 8.78 4.13
C ALA A 28 2.34 9.79 4.41
N ALA A 29 2.14 10.78 3.52
CA ALA A 29 1.08 11.78 3.64
C ALA A 29 -0.31 11.15 3.53
N LEU A 30 -0.49 10.22 2.59
CA LEU A 30 -1.73 9.47 2.41
C LEU A 30 -2.06 8.65 3.66
N LEU A 31 -1.12 7.83 4.13
CA LEU A 31 -1.30 7.00 5.32
C LEU A 31 -1.56 7.85 6.57
N ALA A 32 -0.81 8.93 6.78
CA ALA A 32 -1.00 9.82 7.92
C ALA A 32 -2.37 10.50 7.91
N THR A 33 -2.89 10.86 6.73
CA THR A 33 -4.23 11.45 6.59
C THR A 33 -5.30 10.42 6.89
N ILE A 34 -5.20 9.25 6.28
CA ILE A 34 -6.21 8.21 6.40
C ILE A 34 -6.28 7.67 7.84
N LEU A 35 -5.14 7.42 8.48
CA LEU A 35 -5.08 6.93 9.87
C LEU A 35 -5.50 7.97 10.92
N ARG A 36 -5.44 9.26 10.56
CA ARG A 36 -5.90 10.34 11.45
C ARG A 36 -7.42 10.43 11.51
N ASP A 37 -8.09 10.13 10.39
CA ASP A 37 -9.51 10.44 10.24
C ASP A 37 -10.39 9.19 10.26
N PHE A 38 -9.82 7.99 10.12
CA PHE A 38 -10.58 6.74 9.99
C PHE A 38 -9.98 5.59 10.81
N ASP A 39 -10.87 4.78 11.37
CA ASP A 39 -10.57 3.44 11.86
C ASP A 39 -10.86 2.41 10.76
N PHE A 40 -10.02 1.39 10.64
CA PHE A 40 -10.15 0.34 9.62
C PHE A 40 -10.55 -0.98 10.27
N ALA A 41 -11.50 -1.68 9.64
CA ALA A 41 -11.79 -3.06 10.00
C ALA A 41 -10.54 -3.94 9.84
N PRO A 42 -10.38 -5.01 10.64
CA PRO A 42 -9.18 -5.84 10.62
C PRO A 42 -9.02 -6.69 9.35
N SER A 43 -10.02 -6.72 8.47
CA SER A 43 -9.98 -7.46 7.21
C SER A 43 -10.43 -6.62 6.03
N TYR A 44 -9.85 -6.89 4.87
CA TYR A 44 -10.28 -6.41 3.57
C TYR A 44 -11.27 -7.41 2.93
N SER A 45 -11.96 -6.99 1.87
CA SER A 45 -12.89 -7.83 1.10
C SER A 45 -12.21 -9.08 0.55
N GLU A 46 -12.95 -10.18 0.40
CA GLU A 46 -12.43 -11.36 -0.29
C GLU A 46 -11.99 -11.01 -1.72
N VAL A 47 -10.75 -11.38 -2.06
CA VAL A 47 -10.16 -11.20 -3.40
C VAL A 47 -9.48 -12.49 -3.81
N GLN A 48 -9.26 -12.65 -5.11
CA GLN A 48 -8.50 -13.79 -5.61
C GLN A 48 -7.05 -13.75 -5.10
N MET A 49 -6.68 -14.74 -4.29
CA MET A 49 -5.32 -14.91 -3.76
C MET A 49 -4.47 -15.77 -4.69
N LEU A 50 -3.14 -15.62 -4.60
CA LEU A 50 -2.21 -16.53 -5.26
C LEU A 50 -2.27 -17.92 -4.62
N PRO A 51 -2.12 -19.02 -5.39
CA PRO A 51 -2.23 -20.38 -4.86
C PRO A 51 -1.13 -20.74 -3.85
N THR A 52 0.02 -20.08 -3.95
CA THR A 52 1.25 -20.42 -3.23
C THR A 52 1.61 -19.41 -2.13
N GLU A 53 0.92 -18.26 -2.09
CA GLU A 53 1.29 -17.12 -1.26
C GLU A 53 0.04 -16.44 -0.69
N ASN A 54 0.14 -15.90 0.52
CA ASN A 54 -0.92 -15.07 1.09
C ASN A 54 -0.87 -13.63 0.53
N ALA A 55 -0.99 -13.51 -0.80
CA ALA A 55 -0.96 -12.25 -1.52
C ALA A 55 -2.09 -12.21 -2.58
N PRO A 56 -2.70 -11.03 -2.82
CA PRO A 56 -3.66 -10.84 -3.89
C PRO A 56 -3.04 -11.15 -5.26
N ARG A 57 -3.84 -11.67 -6.16
CA ARG A 57 -3.43 -11.94 -7.53
C ARG A 57 -3.23 -10.62 -8.28
N TYR A 58 -2.20 -10.59 -9.13
CA TYR A 58 -1.90 -9.46 -10.00
C TYR A 58 -2.38 -9.74 -11.43
N ALA A 59 -2.74 -8.69 -12.16
CA ALA A 59 -3.00 -8.79 -13.60
C ALA A 59 -1.69 -9.04 -14.35
N SER A 60 -1.78 -9.71 -15.50
CA SER A 60 -0.62 -9.97 -16.37
C SER A 60 -0.15 -8.67 -17.02
N SER A 61 0.75 -7.95 -16.36
CA SER A 61 1.34 -6.69 -16.82
C SER A 61 2.73 -6.49 -16.22
N ILE A 62 3.59 -5.74 -16.91
CA ILE A 62 4.94 -5.41 -16.44
C ILE A 62 4.93 -4.58 -15.14
N THR A 63 3.85 -3.83 -14.90
CA THR A 63 3.68 -3.00 -13.70
C THR A 63 2.98 -3.72 -12.55
N LEU A 64 2.57 -4.99 -12.75
CA LEU A 64 1.91 -5.83 -11.75
C LEU A 64 0.80 -5.10 -10.97
N PRO A 65 -0.22 -4.52 -11.63
CA PRO A 65 -1.37 -3.98 -10.92
C PRO A 65 -2.16 -5.14 -10.30
N MET A 66 -2.75 -4.93 -9.12
CA MET A 66 -3.63 -5.94 -8.53
C MET A 66 -4.77 -6.27 -9.50
N LEU A 67 -5.13 -7.56 -9.59
CA LEU A 67 -6.19 -8.03 -10.49
C LEU A 67 -7.55 -7.45 -10.08
N GLU A 68 -7.78 -7.39 -8.78
CA GLU A 68 -8.98 -6.83 -8.15
C GLU A 68 -8.56 -5.81 -7.09
N PRO A 69 -9.26 -4.67 -6.95
CA PRO A 69 -8.96 -3.70 -5.92
C PRO A 69 -9.27 -4.26 -4.52
N LEU A 70 -8.39 -3.97 -3.54
CA LEU A 70 -8.61 -4.30 -2.14
C LEU A 70 -9.60 -3.30 -1.53
N MET A 71 -10.81 -3.77 -1.21
CA MET A 71 -11.81 -2.94 -0.54
C MET A 71 -11.70 -3.11 0.97
N VAL A 72 -11.71 -1.99 1.70
CA VAL A 72 -11.68 -1.97 3.17
C VAL A 72 -12.90 -1.23 3.70
N VAL A 73 -13.36 -1.63 4.88
CA VAL A 73 -14.38 -0.88 5.61
C VAL A 73 -13.68 0.14 6.50
N ALA A 74 -13.97 1.41 6.28
CA ALA A 74 -13.45 2.53 7.05
C ALA A 74 -14.58 3.18 7.85
N MET A 75 -14.36 3.40 9.14
CA MET A 75 -15.26 4.13 10.03
C MET A 75 -14.65 5.49 10.33
N PRO A 76 -15.27 6.62 9.95
CA PRO A 76 -14.74 7.92 10.27
C PRO A 76 -14.72 8.11 11.78
N HIS A 77 -13.64 8.69 12.30
CA HIS A 77 -13.60 9.14 13.68
C HIS A 77 -14.73 10.15 13.89
N LYS A 78 -15.43 10.05 15.02
CA LYS A 78 -16.27 11.17 15.45
C LYS A 78 -15.33 12.35 15.68
N ARG A 79 -15.33 13.32 14.78
CA ARG A 79 -14.69 14.62 15.04
C ARG A 79 -15.28 15.13 16.35
N SER A 80 -14.48 15.10 17.41
CA SER A 80 -14.78 15.87 18.60
C SER A 80 -14.69 17.33 18.15
N THR A 81 -15.84 17.98 18.03
CA THR A 81 -15.92 19.44 17.92
C THR A 81 -15.44 19.99 19.26
N GLN A 82 -14.14 20.21 19.36
CA GLN A 82 -13.58 21.18 20.31
C GLN A 82 -13.59 22.56 19.67
#